data_AF-A0A530BSX1-F1
#
_entry.id   AF-A0A530BSX1-F1
#
_cell.length_a   1.000
_cell.length_b   1.000
_cell.length_c   1.000
_cell.angle_alpha   90.00
_cell.angle_beta   90.00
_cell.angle_gamma   90.00
#
_symmetry.space_group_name_H-M   'P 1'
#
loop_
_entity.id
_entity.type
_entity.pdbx_description
1 polymer ?
#
loop_
_entity_poly.entity_id
_entity_poly.type
_entity_poly.pdbx_seq_one_letter_code
_entity_poly.pdbx_strand_id
1 'polypeptide(L)'
;TIRSTGDIARRQRFLDNDADFVQPHEALAELREDNGTLVARMRAMHDLCDEHGDVASASLLENWIDEAEQRVWFLFETLRTTN
;
A
#
# COMPACT_ATOMS: atom_id res chain seq x y z
N THR A 1 7.58 13.77 -11.46
CA THR A 1 7.99 14.51 -10.24
C THR A 1 6.76 14.95 -9.44
N ILE A 2 6.85 14.89 -8.11
CA ILE A 2 5.88 15.42 -7.14
C ILE A 2 6.29 16.86 -6.81
N ARG A 3 5.33 17.81 -6.85
CA ARG A 3 5.67 19.24 -6.80
C ARG A 3 5.09 20.00 -5.61
N SER A 4 4.09 19.47 -4.93
CA SER A 4 3.47 20.08 -3.74
C SER A 4 2.54 19.09 -3.04
N THR A 5 2.11 19.42 -1.82
CA THR A 5 1.07 18.66 -1.09
C THR A 5 -0.23 18.58 -1.89
N GLY A 6 -0.63 19.67 -2.57
CA GLY A 6 -1.80 19.62 -3.46
C GLY A 6 -1.60 18.72 -4.70
N ASP A 7 -0.36 18.55 -5.17
CA ASP A 7 -0.04 17.58 -6.23
C ASP A 7 -0.10 16.14 -5.73
N ILE A 8 0.22 15.89 -4.45
CA ILE A 8 0.04 14.59 -3.80
C ILE A 8 -1.46 14.27 -3.71
N ALA A 9 -2.26 15.17 -3.13
CA ALA A 9 -3.71 14.98 -2.98
C ALA A 9 -4.41 14.68 -4.32
N ARG A 10 -4.05 15.38 -5.41
CA ARG A 10 -4.62 15.12 -6.76
C ARG A 10 -4.21 13.78 -7.37
N ARG A 11 -3.07 13.21 -6.96
CA ARG A 11 -2.57 11.93 -7.47
C ARG A 11 -2.87 10.76 -6.54
N GLN A 12 -3.47 11.04 -5.39
CA GLN A 12 -3.82 10.00 -4.43
C GLN A 12 -4.79 9.02 -5.06
N ARG A 13 -4.67 7.78 -4.60
CA ARG A 13 -5.49 6.67 -5.06
C ARG A 13 -6.03 5.84 -3.89
N PHE A 14 -5.80 6.32 -2.68
CA PHE A 14 -6.37 5.84 -1.43
C PHE A 14 -7.40 6.89 -0.99
N LEU A 15 -8.45 6.44 -0.32
CA LEU A 15 -9.45 7.34 0.21
C LEU A 15 -8.90 7.94 1.51
N ASP A 16 -9.18 9.22 1.74
CA ASP A 16 -8.88 9.85 3.02
C ASP A 16 -9.89 9.36 4.05
N ASN A 17 -9.40 8.98 5.23
CA ASN A 17 -10.25 8.71 6.39
C ASN A 17 -10.36 9.96 7.26
N ASP A 18 -11.42 10.73 7.02
CA ASP A 18 -11.76 11.96 7.76
C ASP A 18 -12.77 11.71 8.90
N ALA A 19 -12.91 10.46 9.38
CA ALA A 19 -13.84 10.15 10.46
C ALA A 19 -13.39 10.82 11.78
N ASP A 20 -14.33 11.44 12.50
CA ASP A 20 -14.07 12.03 13.82
C ASP A 20 -13.57 10.99 14.86
N PHE A 21 -13.95 9.73 14.66
CA PHE A 21 -13.53 8.60 15.47
C PHE A 21 -13.59 7.29 14.67
N VAL A 22 -12.59 6.42 14.87
CA VAL A 22 -12.52 5.07 14.30
C VAL A 22 -12.13 4.09 15.41
N GLN A 23 -12.78 2.92 15.48
CA GLN A 23 -12.37 1.92 16.45
C GLN A 23 -11.00 1.36 16.10
N PRO A 24 -10.15 0.99 17.08
CA PRO A 24 -8.80 0.50 16.79
C PRO A 24 -8.75 -0.69 15.81
N HIS A 25 -9.71 -1.61 15.89
CA HIS A 25 -9.75 -2.77 14.99
C HIS A 25 -10.20 -2.42 13.57
N GLU A 26 -11.09 -1.43 13.42
CA GLU A 26 -11.50 -0.92 12.11
C GLU A 26 -10.34 -0.19 11.42
N ALA A 27 -9.60 0.65 12.17
CA ALA A 27 -8.42 1.34 11.65
C ALA A 27 -7.34 0.36 11.18
N LEU A 28 -7.09 -0.72 11.92
CA LEU A 28 -6.14 -1.76 11.52
C LEU A 28 -6.66 -2.58 10.32
N ALA A 29 -7.97 -2.79 10.21
CA ALA A 29 -8.57 -3.50 9.09
C ALA A 29 -8.44 -2.68 7.79
N GLU A 30 -8.75 -1.39 7.85
CA GLU A 30 -8.54 -0.44 6.75
C GLU A 30 -7.05 -0.39 6.36
N LEU A 31 -6.15 -0.24 7.33
CA LEU A 31 -4.71 -0.21 7.06
C LEU A 31 -4.23 -1.50 6.37
N ARG A 32 -4.79 -2.66 6.73
CA ARG A 32 -4.47 -3.94 6.07
C ARG A 32 -4.93 -3.94 4.61
N GLU A 33 -6.15 -3.49 4.35
CA GLU A 33 -6.73 -3.41 3.00
C GLU A 33 -5.95 -2.45 2.11
N ASP A 34 -5.54 -1.30 2.65
CA ASP A 34 -4.70 -0.33 1.96
C ASP A 34 -3.32 -0.90 1.63
N ASN A 35 -2.68 -1.62 2.55
CA ASN A 35 -1.42 -2.31 2.27
C ASN A 35 -1.61 -3.39 1.18
N GLY A 36 -2.73 -4.11 1.16
CA GLY A 36 -3.04 -5.07 0.09
C GLY A 36 -3.18 -4.39 -1.27
N THR A 37 -3.87 -3.25 -1.32
CA THR A 37 -3.98 -2.44 -2.55
C THR A 37 -2.62 -1.88 -2.98
N LEU A 38 -1.78 -1.48 -2.02
CA LEU A 38 -0.42 -1.00 -2.29
C LEU A 38 0.45 -2.11 -2.91
N VAL A 39 0.42 -3.33 -2.37
CA VAL A 39 1.11 -4.51 -2.92
C VAL A 39 0.67 -4.75 -4.37
N ALA A 40 -0.64 -4.80 -4.64
CA ALA A 40 -1.16 -5.05 -5.97
C ALA A 40 -0.67 -4.00 -6.99
N ARG A 41 -0.60 -2.73 -6.59
CA ARG A 41 -0.10 -1.65 -7.45
C ARG A 41 1.41 -1.72 -7.68
N MET A 42 2.19 -2.09 -6.66
CA MET A 42 3.62 -2.26 -6.82
C MET A 42 3.94 -3.44 -7.74
N ARG A 43 3.22 -4.55 -7.65
CA ARG A 43 3.34 -5.68 -8.59
C ARG A 43 3.05 -5.26 -10.03
N ALA A 44 1.95 -4.54 -10.26
CA ALA A 44 1.65 -4.01 -11.60
C ALA A 44 2.72 -3.02 -12.12
N MET A 45 3.37 -2.26 -11.24
CA MET A 45 4.49 -1.39 -11.63
C MET A 45 5.76 -2.19 -11.89
N HIS A 46 6.01 -3.27 -11.15
CA HIS A 46 7.12 -4.19 -11.36
C HIS A 46 7.00 -4.85 -12.74
N ASP A 47 5.82 -5.39 -13.07
CA ASP A 47 5.54 -5.97 -14.39
C ASP A 47 5.83 -4.96 -15.52
N LEU A 48 5.42 -3.70 -15.35
CA LEU A 48 5.71 -2.65 -16.31
C LEU A 48 7.22 -2.36 -16.45
N CYS A 49 7.97 -2.36 -15.34
CA CYS A 49 9.42 -2.20 -15.37
C CYS A 49 10.10 -3.38 -16.09
N ASP A 50 9.64 -4.61 -15.84
CA ASP A 50 10.17 -5.82 -16.49
C ASP A 50 9.93 -5.79 -18.01
N GLU A 51 8.70 -5.43 -18.44
CA GLU A 51 8.35 -5.27 -19.86
C GLU A 51 9.27 -4.29 -20.60
N HIS A 52 9.77 -3.26 -19.91
CA HIS A 52 10.63 -2.23 -20.49
C HIS A 52 12.12 -2.44 -20.20
N GLY A 53 12.49 -3.52 -19.50
CA GLY A 53 13.87 -3.82 -19.12
C GLY A 53 14.47 -2.86 -18.08
N ASP A 54 13.64 -2.16 -17.31
CA ASP A 54 14.08 -1.30 -16.19
C ASP A 54 14.32 -2.15 -14.93
N VAL A 55 15.43 -2.90 -14.97
CA VAL A 55 15.84 -3.81 -13.89
C VAL A 55 16.05 -3.07 -12.56
N ALA A 56 16.59 -1.85 -12.60
CA ALA A 56 16.91 -1.10 -11.40
C ALA A 56 15.63 -0.73 -10.62
N SER A 57 14.60 -0.24 -11.31
CA SER A 57 13.32 0.08 -10.67
C SER A 57 12.57 -1.17 -10.22
N ALA A 58 12.60 -2.25 -11.02
CA ALA A 58 11.98 -3.53 -10.66
C ALA A 58 12.57 -4.09 -9.34
N SER A 59 13.89 -4.14 -9.20
CA SER A 59 14.54 -4.64 -7.98
C SER A 59 14.28 -3.77 -6.74
N LEU A 60 14.06 -2.45 -6.90
CA LEU A 60 13.62 -1.61 -5.78
C LEU A 60 12.20 -1.97 -5.32
N LEU A 61 11.30 -2.23 -6.28
CA LEU A 61 9.91 -2.60 -5.98
C LEU A 61 9.82 -3.94 -5.25
N GLU A 62 10.66 -4.92 -5.56
CA GLU A 62 10.66 -6.23 -4.88
C GLU A 62 10.81 -6.11 -3.36
N ASN A 63 11.76 -5.29 -2.89
CA ASN A 63 11.94 -5.07 -1.45
C ASN A 63 10.70 -4.44 -0.80
N TRP A 64 10.09 -3.45 -1.46
CA TRP A 64 8.90 -2.78 -0.94
C TRP A 64 7.65 -3.64 -0.99
N ILE A 65 7.53 -4.52 -2.00
CA ILE A 65 6.47 -5.52 -2.11
C ILE A 65 6.57 -6.48 -0.93
N ASP A 66 7.75 -7.06 -0.68
CA ASP A 66 7.97 -8.00 0.43
C ASP A 66 7.62 -7.36 1.78
N GLU A 67 8.09 -6.14 2.04
CA GLU A 67 7.76 -5.42 3.27
C GLU A 67 6.26 -5.14 3.41
N ALA A 68 5.58 -4.75 2.33
CA ALA A 68 4.15 -4.46 2.35
C ALA A 68 3.32 -5.74 2.55
N GLU A 69 3.72 -6.86 1.94
CA GLU A 69 3.11 -8.18 2.18
C GLU A 69 3.29 -8.64 3.62
N GLN A 70 4.47 -8.40 4.20
CA GLN A 70 4.71 -8.68 5.62
C GLN A 70 3.81 -7.83 6.53
N ARG A 71 3.60 -6.55 6.20
CA ARG A 71 2.64 -5.68 6.93
C ARG A 71 1.20 -6.21 6.82
N VAL A 72 0.76 -6.62 5.63
CA VAL A 72 -0.56 -7.25 5.44
C VAL A 72 -0.70 -8.47 6.33
N TRP A 73 0.30 -9.34 6.36
CA TRP A 73 0.28 -10.56 7.18
C TRP A 73 0.21 -10.24 8.68
N PHE A 74 1.05 -9.34 9.19
CA PHE A 74 1.01 -8.98 10.62
C PHE A 74 -0.30 -8.32 11.04
N LEU A 75 -0.86 -7.44 10.21
CA LEU A 75 -2.15 -6.81 10.49
C LEU A 75 -3.28 -7.83 10.45
N PHE A 76 -3.24 -8.77 9.50
CA PHE A 76 -4.16 -9.90 9.48
C PHE A 76 -4.06 -10.72 10.78
N GLU A 77 -2.85 -11.13 11.17
CA GLU A 77 -2.62 -11.92 12.39
C GLU A 77 -3.09 -11.20 13.66
N THR A 78 -2.85 -9.89 13.73
CA THR A 78 -3.30 -9.04 14.84
C THR A 78 -4.82 -8.99 14.96
N LEU A 79 -5.53 -9.03 13.83
CA LEU A 79 -6.99 -8.94 13.76
C LEU A 79 -7.72 -10.29 13.83
N ARG A 80 -7.00 -11.41 13.95
CA ARG A 80 -7.59 -12.77 13.91
C ARG A 80 -8.69 -13.04 14.93
N THR A 81 -8.71 -12.31 16.03
CA THR A 81 -9.69 -12.48 17.12
C THR A 81 -10.84 -11.48 17.04
N THR A 82 -10.74 -10.47 16.16
CA THR A 82 -11.68 -9.36 16.05
C THR A 82 -12.42 -9.32 14.71
N ASN A 83 -11.92 -10.03 13.69
CA ASN A 83 -12.65 -10.39 12.46
C ASN A 83 -13.47 -11.67 12.70
#